data_AF-A0A7S3LNQ4-F1
#
_entry.id   AF-A0A7S3LNQ4-F1
#
_cell.length_a   1.000
_cell.length_b   1.000
_cell.length_c   1.000
_cell.angle_alpha   90.00
_cell.angle_beta   90.00
_cell.angle_gamma   90.00
#
_symmetry.space_group_name_H-M   'P 1'
#
loop_
_entity.id
_entity.type
_entity.pdbx_description
1 polymer ?
#
loop_
_entity_poly.entity_id
_entity_poly.type
_entity_poly.pdbx_seq_one_letter_code
_entity_poly.pdbx_strand_id
1 'polypeptide(L)'
;KLNGEYQFNSKYRKIQMCNTFQNNIIKSKCEYYYKDAVCGNGYVDDGEECDCGNDKQKCKFCEKCKFTDGKVCSPDTPYGDGVCCTNDGEYESSQKTCTLNGSPGYCNQGRCEEETCSVFNWEFCGIQDDSPCKVKCKVEFQDSNKKVCYAVPDGWKRDGNSINRLPNGIECENNDGQKGTCKNGECIYKSNNDDIGDTDYPTPFPTRSPENVDDYGVNDNESGGNGATWEVWTSINNPETVQDVLRYQNNHDPDETIYSKSFQSKPKKLKTEQSFGSRLSATLTAPSDGDYKFYVACDTACDLLIEGKNSRIAYLESKVSTRKWTEYPSQESDNIFLQEGETRTLTLVHLSTGGKDYHIEVGWMKPGKSSIETIPGKHI
;
A
#
# COMPACT_ATOMS: atom_id res chain seq x y z
N LYS A 1 -33.88 8.27 -25.28
CA LYS A 1 -34.30 9.47 -24.52
C LYS A 1 -35.81 9.58 -24.66
N LEU A 2 -36.56 9.36 -23.58
CA LEU A 2 -38.00 9.60 -23.54
C LEU A 2 -38.19 10.70 -22.48
N ASN A 3 -38.85 11.80 -22.82
CA ASN A 3 -39.03 12.99 -21.95
C ASN A 3 -37.73 13.62 -21.40
N GLY A 4 -36.64 13.64 -22.17
CA GLY A 4 -35.40 14.31 -21.77
C GLY A 4 -34.53 13.53 -20.79
N GLU A 5 -35.04 12.46 -20.17
CA GLU A 5 -34.26 11.52 -19.38
C GLU A 5 -33.79 10.31 -20.22
N TYR A 6 -32.57 9.85 -19.94
CA TYR A 6 -32.05 8.59 -20.46
C TYR A 6 -32.61 7.44 -19.63
N GLN A 7 -33.75 6.90 -20.03
CA GLN A 7 -34.18 5.60 -19.53
C GLN A 7 -33.37 4.49 -20.19
N PHE A 8 -32.52 3.84 -19.41
CA PHE A 8 -31.84 2.60 -19.80
C PHE A 8 -32.84 1.44 -19.66
N ASN A 9 -33.11 0.73 -20.75
CA ASN A 9 -34.02 -0.40 -20.75
C ASN A 9 -33.38 -1.65 -20.08
N SER A 10 -33.61 -1.76 -18.77
CA SER A 10 -33.98 -2.93 -17.93
C SER A 10 -33.23 -4.28 -17.87
N LYS A 11 -31.99 -4.49 -18.38
CA LYS A 11 -31.25 -5.74 -18.08
C LYS A 11 -30.42 -5.74 -16.77
N TYR A 12 -30.00 -4.58 -16.27
CA TYR A 12 -29.08 -4.47 -15.12
C TYR A 12 -29.71 -3.70 -13.96
N ARG A 13 -29.42 -4.13 -12.72
CA ARG A 13 -29.92 -3.45 -11.50
C ARG A 13 -29.20 -2.11 -11.31
N LYS A 14 -29.90 -1.11 -10.75
CA LYS A 14 -29.35 0.24 -10.47
C LYS A 14 -27.98 0.18 -9.76
N ILE A 15 -27.79 -0.78 -8.85
CA ILE A 15 -26.54 -1.04 -8.13
C ILE A 15 -25.39 -1.47 -9.06
N GLN A 16 -25.65 -2.33 -10.05
CA GLN A 16 -24.63 -2.77 -11.01
C GLN A 16 -24.22 -1.63 -11.93
N MET A 17 -25.16 -0.78 -12.34
CA MET A 17 -24.84 0.44 -13.08
C MET A 17 -24.03 1.42 -12.22
N CYS A 18 -24.40 1.63 -10.94
CA CYS A 18 -23.65 2.51 -10.04
C CYS A 18 -22.23 2.00 -9.78
N ASN A 19 -22.04 0.69 -9.56
CA ASN A 19 -20.71 0.10 -9.39
C ASN A 19 -19.88 0.15 -10.69
N THR A 20 -20.52 -0.03 -11.84
CA THR A 20 -19.85 0.13 -13.15
C THR A 20 -19.41 1.57 -13.36
N PHE A 21 -20.24 2.55 -12.98
CA PHE A 21 -19.85 3.96 -12.99
C PHE A 21 -18.74 4.23 -11.96
N GLN A 22 -18.85 3.77 -10.71
CA GLN A 22 -17.76 3.95 -9.73
C GLN A 22 -16.44 3.32 -10.19
N ASN A 23 -16.48 2.16 -10.84
CA ASN A 23 -15.29 1.44 -11.30
C ASN A 23 -14.67 2.02 -12.58
N ASN A 24 -15.47 2.59 -13.49
CA ASN A 24 -14.99 3.05 -14.81
C ASN A 24 -14.89 4.57 -14.94
N ILE A 25 -15.70 5.33 -14.19
CA ILE A 25 -15.80 6.80 -14.28
C ILE A 25 -14.94 7.48 -13.20
N ILE A 26 -14.97 7.02 -11.94
CA ILE A 26 -14.28 7.69 -10.82
C ILE A 26 -12.78 7.39 -10.79
N LYS A 27 -12.33 6.30 -11.44
CA LYS A 27 -10.91 5.91 -11.54
C LYS A 27 -10.26 6.28 -12.88
N SER A 28 -10.80 7.28 -13.59
CA SER A 28 -10.19 7.86 -14.81
C SER A 28 -9.79 6.83 -15.89
N LYS A 29 -10.46 5.68 -15.97
CA LYS A 29 -10.21 4.61 -16.98
C LYS A 29 -11.01 4.75 -18.26
N CYS A 30 -11.74 5.85 -18.41
CA CYS A 30 -12.27 6.27 -19.71
C CYS A 30 -11.40 7.41 -20.22
N GLU A 31 -10.74 7.25 -21.37
CA GLU A 31 -9.97 8.31 -22.05
C GLU A 31 -10.80 9.57 -22.39
N TYR A 32 -12.14 9.49 -22.29
CA TYR A 32 -13.07 10.60 -22.44
C TYR A 32 -13.87 10.91 -21.17
N TYR A 33 -13.55 10.27 -20.04
CA TYR A 33 -14.16 10.57 -18.75
C TYR A 33 -13.11 11.07 -17.78
N TYR A 34 -12.84 12.36 -17.89
CA TYR A 34 -12.34 13.13 -16.76
C TYR A 34 -13.49 13.21 -15.78
N LYS A 35 -13.43 12.51 -14.65
CA LYS A 35 -14.05 13.10 -13.48
C LYS A 35 -13.03 14.14 -13.06
N ASP A 36 -13.27 15.37 -13.49
CA ASP A 36 -12.53 16.51 -12.92
C ASP A 36 -12.53 16.32 -11.40
N ALA A 37 -11.42 16.59 -10.72
CA ALA A 37 -11.43 16.63 -9.25
C ALA A 37 -12.59 17.55 -8.86
N VAL A 38 -13.64 16.96 -8.31
CA VAL A 38 -14.88 17.68 -8.01
C VAL A 38 -14.93 17.81 -6.52
N CYS A 39 -14.48 18.96 -6.05
CA CYS A 39 -14.58 19.29 -4.67
C CYS A 39 -16.03 19.17 -4.18
N GLY A 40 -16.22 18.55 -3.03
CA GLY A 40 -17.52 18.30 -2.42
C GLY A 40 -18.18 17.01 -2.89
N ASN A 41 -17.49 16.16 -3.67
CA ASN A 41 -18.08 14.89 -4.13
C ASN A 41 -18.03 13.78 -3.07
N GLY A 42 -17.35 14.05 -1.95
CA GLY A 42 -17.22 13.16 -0.81
C GLY A 42 -16.00 12.26 -0.89
N TYR A 43 -14.99 12.58 -1.70
CA TYR A 43 -13.72 11.87 -1.87
C TYR A 43 -12.60 12.91 -1.97
N VAL A 44 -11.52 12.73 -1.22
CA VAL A 44 -10.34 13.59 -1.36
C VAL A 44 -9.63 13.10 -2.61
N ASP A 45 -9.83 13.82 -3.72
CA ASP A 45 -9.23 13.52 -5.02
C ASP A 45 -7.82 14.13 -5.15
N ASP A 46 -7.10 13.78 -6.21
CA ASP A 46 -5.76 14.32 -6.47
C ASP A 46 -5.79 15.86 -6.56
N GLY A 47 -5.02 16.52 -5.68
CA GLY A 47 -4.97 17.99 -5.57
C GLY A 47 -5.86 18.58 -4.46
N GLU A 48 -6.73 17.77 -3.86
CA GLU A 48 -7.53 18.13 -2.70
C GLU A 48 -6.83 17.73 -1.40
N GLU A 49 -7.02 18.50 -0.34
CA GLU A 49 -6.53 18.19 1.01
C GLU A 49 -7.65 17.64 1.90
N CYS A 50 -8.89 18.00 1.56
CA CYS A 50 -10.11 17.67 2.29
C CYS A 50 -11.29 17.71 1.34
N ASP A 51 -12.38 17.02 1.68
CA ASP A 51 -13.64 17.09 0.93
C ASP A 51 -14.80 16.99 1.93
N CYS A 52 -15.82 17.84 1.75
CA CYS A 52 -16.96 17.97 2.67
C CYS A 52 -18.17 17.11 2.29
N GLY A 53 -18.14 16.48 1.13
CA GLY A 53 -19.21 15.68 0.54
C GLY A 53 -20.48 16.44 0.23
N ASN A 54 -21.44 15.73 -0.37
CA ASN A 54 -22.78 16.25 -0.65
C ASN A 54 -22.79 17.58 -1.44
N ASP A 55 -21.89 17.70 -2.41
CA ASP A 55 -21.66 18.88 -3.25
C ASP A 55 -21.26 20.15 -2.46
N LYS A 56 -20.82 20.00 -1.20
CA LYS A 56 -20.38 21.11 -0.36
C LYS A 56 -18.93 21.45 -0.66
N GLN A 57 -18.71 22.70 -1.05
CA GLN A 57 -17.38 23.29 -1.21
C GLN A 57 -16.80 23.83 0.11
N LYS A 58 -17.59 23.79 1.20
CA LYS A 58 -17.18 24.31 2.50
C LYS A 58 -17.81 23.54 3.65
N CYS A 59 -16.97 23.18 4.60
CA CYS A 59 -17.32 22.64 5.90
C CYS A 59 -16.27 23.12 6.91
N LYS A 60 -16.36 22.68 8.16
CA LYS A 60 -15.41 23.16 9.19
C LYS A 60 -13.97 22.85 8.77
N PHE A 61 -13.13 23.88 8.72
CA PHE A 61 -11.71 23.81 8.33
C PHE A 61 -11.40 23.38 6.90
N CYS A 62 -12.41 23.24 6.05
CA CYS A 62 -12.21 22.87 4.65
C CYS A 62 -12.99 23.83 3.77
N GLU A 63 -12.31 24.53 2.86
CA GLU A 63 -12.93 25.40 1.86
C GLU A 63 -12.26 25.18 0.51
N LYS A 64 -13.07 24.94 -0.52
CA LYS A 64 -12.61 24.58 -1.88
C LYS A 64 -11.60 23.44 -1.85
N CYS A 65 -11.88 22.47 -0.97
CA CYS A 65 -11.10 21.26 -0.79
C CYS A 65 -9.63 21.50 -0.39
N LYS A 66 -9.42 22.61 0.32
CA LYS A 66 -8.18 22.99 0.98
C LYS A 66 -8.43 23.23 2.45
N PHE A 67 -7.47 22.84 3.29
CA PHE A 67 -7.59 23.17 4.70
C PHE A 67 -7.44 24.69 4.90
N THR A 68 -8.27 25.26 5.75
CA THR A 68 -8.21 26.68 6.09
C THR A 68 -7.48 26.88 7.41
N ASP A 69 -7.01 28.10 7.69
CA ASP A 69 -6.54 28.53 9.01
C ASP A 69 -5.43 27.65 9.62
N GLY A 70 -4.59 27.07 8.75
CA GLY A 70 -3.48 26.19 9.15
C GLY A 70 -3.92 24.86 9.76
N LYS A 71 -5.19 24.47 9.58
CA LYS A 71 -5.71 23.20 10.06
C LYS A 71 -5.23 22.05 9.19
N VAL A 72 -5.31 20.85 9.74
CA VAL A 72 -4.77 19.63 9.12
C VAL A 72 -5.81 18.52 8.96
N CYS A 73 -7.00 18.72 9.53
CA CYS A 73 -8.14 17.84 9.37
C CYS A 73 -9.47 18.62 9.48
N SER A 74 -10.57 17.96 9.09
CA SER A 74 -11.93 18.45 9.28
C SER A 74 -12.78 17.41 10.02
N PRO A 75 -13.53 17.81 11.08
CA PRO A 75 -14.47 16.91 11.74
C PRO A 75 -15.77 16.70 10.93
N ASP A 76 -16.04 17.54 9.94
CA ASP A 76 -17.27 17.50 9.12
C ASP A 76 -17.14 16.62 7.87
N THR A 77 -16.18 15.70 7.92
CA THR A 77 -15.80 14.85 6.80
C THR A 77 -16.85 13.76 6.53
N PRO A 78 -17.14 13.44 5.26
CA PRO A 78 -18.22 12.52 4.88
C PRO A 78 -17.89 11.04 5.06
N TYR A 79 -16.63 10.66 5.37
CA TYR A 79 -16.20 9.26 5.46
C TYR A 79 -16.48 8.59 6.80
N GLY A 80 -17.13 9.29 7.74
CA GLY A 80 -17.44 8.76 9.07
C GLY A 80 -16.22 8.67 10.01
N ASP A 81 -15.08 9.23 9.60
CA ASP A 81 -13.83 9.30 10.37
C ASP A 81 -13.57 10.68 11.00
N GLY A 82 -14.52 11.62 10.92
CA GLY A 82 -14.41 12.95 11.53
C GLY A 82 -14.20 12.93 13.04
N VAL A 83 -14.52 11.81 13.69
CA VAL A 83 -14.18 11.54 15.10
C VAL A 83 -12.67 11.55 15.38
N CYS A 84 -11.84 11.42 14.34
CA CYS A 84 -10.38 11.49 14.40
C CYS A 84 -9.81 12.89 14.16
N CYS A 85 -10.69 13.89 14.05
CA CYS A 85 -10.32 15.29 14.03
C CYS A 85 -10.90 16.00 15.25
N THR A 86 -10.06 16.75 15.96
CA THR A 86 -10.50 17.57 17.07
C THR A 86 -11.40 18.70 16.57
N ASN A 87 -12.14 19.31 17.50
CA ASN A 87 -12.93 20.49 17.19
C ASN A 87 -12.11 21.71 16.75
N ASP A 88 -10.79 21.68 16.95
CA ASP A 88 -9.86 22.75 16.60
C ASP A 88 -9.07 22.44 15.32
N GLY A 89 -9.37 21.33 14.62
CA GLY A 89 -8.78 21.01 13.31
C GLY A 89 -7.38 20.41 13.41
N GLU A 90 -7.05 19.88 14.58
CA GLU A 90 -5.86 19.08 14.86
C GLU A 90 -6.22 17.59 14.89
N TYR A 91 -5.26 16.72 14.58
CA TYR A 91 -5.49 15.28 14.66
C TYR A 91 -5.77 14.86 16.10
N GLU A 92 -6.70 13.91 16.25
CA GLU A 92 -6.87 13.17 17.50
C GLU A 92 -5.72 12.18 17.65
N SER A 93 -5.32 11.92 18.90
CA SER A 93 -4.24 10.97 19.18
C SER A 93 -4.66 9.52 18.90
N SER A 94 -3.68 8.63 18.81
CA SER A 94 -3.91 7.18 18.68
C SER A 94 -4.82 6.58 19.75
N GLN A 95 -4.92 7.20 20.93
CA GLN A 95 -5.81 6.74 22.01
C GLN A 95 -7.28 6.95 21.69
N LYS A 96 -7.61 7.84 20.74
CA LYS A 96 -8.97 8.02 20.26
C LYS A 96 -9.39 6.81 19.43
N THR A 97 -10.37 6.07 19.94
CA THR A 97 -10.98 4.97 19.20
C THR A 97 -12.01 5.51 18.20
N CYS A 98 -12.08 4.85 17.07
CA CYS A 98 -13.01 5.16 15.98
C CYS A 98 -13.65 3.88 15.44
N THR A 99 -14.59 4.01 14.51
CA THR A 99 -15.24 2.87 13.85
C THR A 99 -15.18 3.06 12.35
N LEU A 100 -14.60 2.10 11.64
CA LEU A 100 -14.58 2.06 10.18
C LEU A 100 -15.41 0.86 9.72
N ASN A 101 -16.45 1.10 8.91
CA ASN A 101 -17.33 0.04 8.40
C ASN A 101 -17.90 -0.93 9.47
N GLY A 102 -18.06 -0.47 10.72
CA GLY A 102 -18.55 -1.28 11.84
C GLY A 102 -17.47 -1.99 12.65
N SER A 103 -16.21 -1.94 12.22
CA SER A 103 -15.05 -2.46 12.95
C SER A 103 -14.42 -1.37 13.82
N PRO A 104 -14.00 -1.69 15.06
CA PRO A 104 -13.30 -0.74 15.92
C PRO A 104 -11.87 -0.51 15.40
N GLY A 105 -11.40 0.74 15.51
CA GLY A 105 -10.07 1.16 15.13
C GLY A 105 -9.54 2.29 16.01
N TYR A 106 -8.43 2.88 15.59
CA TYR A 106 -7.80 4.02 16.26
C TYR A 106 -7.57 5.17 15.27
N CYS A 107 -7.42 6.37 15.80
CA CYS A 107 -7.20 7.55 14.98
C CYS A 107 -5.73 7.70 14.56
N ASN A 108 -5.53 8.03 13.29
CA ASN A 108 -4.24 8.33 12.71
C ASN A 108 -4.41 9.43 11.64
N GLN A 109 -3.77 10.58 11.82
CA GLN A 109 -3.78 11.68 10.84
C GLN A 109 -5.19 12.06 10.35
N GLY A 110 -6.17 12.10 11.26
CA GLY A 110 -7.55 12.47 10.93
C GLY A 110 -8.38 11.36 10.30
N ARG A 111 -7.84 10.13 10.19
CA ARG A 111 -8.48 8.94 9.63
C ARG A 111 -8.61 7.84 10.67
N CYS A 112 -9.55 6.93 10.44
CA CYS A 112 -9.75 5.74 11.28
C CYS A 112 -9.03 4.52 10.69
N GLU A 113 -8.18 3.85 11.47
CA GLU A 113 -7.31 2.73 11.03
C GLU A 113 -7.52 1.44 11.85
N GLU A 114 -7.35 0.26 11.22
CA GLU A 114 -7.62 -1.07 11.82
C GLU A 114 -6.40 -2.03 11.86
N GLU A 115 -5.23 -1.61 11.39
CA GLU A 115 -4.26 -2.56 10.81
C GLU A 115 -3.57 -3.50 11.80
N THR A 116 -3.26 -3.07 13.02
CA THR A 116 -2.26 -3.76 13.86
C THR A 116 -2.69 -5.14 14.37
N CYS A 117 -3.96 -5.32 14.74
CA CYS A 117 -4.47 -6.60 15.26
C CYS A 117 -4.86 -7.61 14.16
N SER A 118 -5.07 -7.12 12.93
CA SER A 118 -5.55 -7.92 11.79
C SER A 118 -4.59 -9.05 11.39
N VAL A 119 -3.32 -8.92 11.76
CA VAL A 119 -2.24 -9.88 11.47
C VAL A 119 -2.60 -11.29 11.95
N PHE A 120 -3.25 -11.45 13.11
CA PHE A 120 -3.70 -12.75 13.64
C PHE A 120 -5.20 -13.01 13.46
N ASN A 121 -5.87 -12.24 12.58
CA ASN A 121 -7.32 -12.20 12.49
C ASN A 121 -7.98 -11.84 13.84
N TRP A 122 -7.27 -11.05 14.66
CA TRP A 122 -7.79 -10.48 15.89
C TRP A 122 -8.38 -9.11 15.60
N GLU A 123 -9.36 -8.72 16.41
CA GLU A 123 -9.98 -7.40 16.29
C GLU A 123 -9.24 -6.42 17.19
N PHE A 124 -9.08 -5.18 16.74
CA PHE A 124 -8.67 -4.10 17.63
C PHE A 124 -9.70 -3.92 18.76
N CYS A 125 -9.25 -3.57 19.96
CA CYS A 125 -10.15 -3.26 21.06
C CYS A 125 -9.66 -2.17 22.01
N GLY A 126 -8.58 -1.48 21.65
CA GLY A 126 -8.12 -0.32 22.39
C GLY A 126 -6.61 -0.14 22.28
N ILE A 127 -6.13 0.87 22.98
CA ILE A 127 -4.71 1.18 23.16
C ILE A 127 -4.25 0.67 24.54
N GLN A 128 -2.97 0.33 24.66
CA GLN A 128 -2.40 -0.14 25.92
C GLN A 128 -2.25 1.00 26.93
N ASP A 129 -2.38 0.67 28.21
CA ASP A 129 -2.31 1.67 29.28
C ASP A 129 -0.85 2.06 29.60
N ASP A 130 0.12 1.19 29.26
CA ASP A 130 1.55 1.43 29.43
C ASP A 130 2.14 2.32 28.32
N SER A 131 1.56 2.29 27.12
CA SER A 131 2.00 3.13 26.01
C SER A 131 0.86 3.44 25.05
N PRO A 132 0.65 4.73 24.71
CA PRO A 132 -0.33 5.13 23.71
C PRO A 132 0.03 4.68 22.28
N CYS A 133 1.24 4.13 22.10
CA CYS A 133 1.75 3.63 20.83
C CYS A 133 1.68 2.10 20.70
N LYS A 134 0.90 1.45 21.57
CA LYS A 134 0.66 0.02 21.53
C LYS A 134 -0.82 -0.32 21.53
N VAL A 135 -1.22 -1.40 20.86
CA VAL A 135 -2.62 -1.83 20.75
C VAL A 135 -2.97 -2.97 21.71
N LYS A 136 -4.23 -3.01 22.14
CA LYS A 136 -4.91 -4.17 22.70
C LYS A 136 -5.69 -4.86 21.57
N CYS A 137 -5.62 -6.18 21.52
CA CYS A 137 -6.32 -7.00 20.53
C CYS A 137 -7.29 -7.97 21.21
N LYS A 138 -8.45 -8.24 20.59
CA LYS A 138 -9.36 -9.31 21.03
C LYS A 138 -8.76 -10.66 20.64
N VAL A 139 -8.26 -11.35 21.65
CA VAL A 139 -7.69 -12.70 21.51
C VAL A 139 -8.70 -13.71 22.02
N GLU A 140 -8.85 -14.81 21.29
CA GLU A 140 -9.60 -15.98 21.73
C GLU A 140 -8.63 -17.02 22.26
N PHE A 141 -8.69 -17.30 23.56
CA PHE A 141 -7.89 -18.36 24.19
C PHE A 141 -8.67 -19.68 24.11
N GLN A 142 -7.97 -20.76 23.75
CA GLN A 142 -8.54 -22.08 23.42
C GLN A 142 -9.49 -22.65 24.49
N ASP A 143 -9.36 -22.22 25.75
CA ASP A 143 -10.09 -22.79 26.88
C ASP A 143 -11.41 -22.08 27.23
N SER A 144 -11.81 -21.01 26.54
CA SER A 144 -12.92 -20.17 27.00
C SER A 144 -14.01 -19.81 25.97
N ASN A 145 -13.85 -20.10 24.67
CA ASN A 145 -14.71 -19.59 23.58
C ASN A 145 -15.03 -18.09 23.73
N LYS A 146 -14.19 -17.34 24.44
CA LYS A 146 -14.43 -15.95 24.84
C LYS A 146 -13.28 -15.12 24.31
N LYS A 147 -13.63 -14.16 23.46
CA LYS A 147 -12.71 -13.10 23.03
C LYS A 147 -12.49 -12.14 24.19
N VAL A 148 -11.24 -11.97 24.60
CA VAL A 148 -10.83 -11.02 25.65
C VAL A 148 -9.99 -9.92 25.02
N CYS A 149 -10.24 -8.67 25.38
CA CYS A 149 -9.38 -7.57 24.98
C CYS A 149 -8.07 -7.67 25.74
N TYR A 150 -7.02 -8.09 25.06
CA TYR A 150 -5.73 -8.48 25.63
C TYR A 150 -4.67 -7.46 25.25
N ALA A 151 -3.95 -6.93 26.25
CA ALA A 151 -2.75 -6.13 26.02
C ALA A 151 -1.63 -7.06 25.54
N VAL A 152 -1.33 -6.98 24.25
CA VAL A 152 -0.32 -7.85 23.63
C VAL A 152 1.06 -7.45 24.15
N PRO A 153 1.77 -8.32 24.88
CA PRO A 153 3.03 -7.94 25.50
C PRO A 153 4.14 -7.74 24.46
N ASP A 154 5.16 -6.98 24.85
CA ASP A 154 6.36 -6.82 24.02
C ASP A 154 7.06 -8.16 23.75
N GLY A 155 7.79 -8.23 22.63
CA GLY A 155 8.51 -9.43 22.20
C GLY A 155 7.66 -10.38 21.37
N TRP A 156 6.34 -10.23 21.37
CA TRP A 156 5.46 -10.91 20.43
C TRP A 156 5.68 -10.33 19.04
N LYS A 157 6.35 -11.11 18.21
CA LYS A 157 6.70 -10.76 16.83
C LYS A 157 6.07 -11.75 15.86
N ARG A 158 5.71 -11.24 14.69
CA ARG A 158 5.45 -12.04 13.50
C ARG A 158 6.31 -11.49 12.38
N ASP A 159 7.06 -12.36 11.71
CA ASP A 159 7.97 -11.98 10.63
C ASP A 159 8.97 -10.87 11.04
N GLY A 160 9.43 -10.91 12.29
CA GLY A 160 10.34 -9.92 12.88
C GLY A 160 9.67 -8.62 13.36
N ASN A 161 8.42 -8.37 12.99
CA ASN A 161 7.67 -7.16 13.34
C ASN A 161 6.88 -7.32 14.63
N SER A 162 6.90 -6.29 15.48
CA SER A 162 6.14 -6.29 16.73
C SER A 162 4.65 -6.25 16.45
N ILE A 163 3.89 -7.14 17.08
CA ILE A 163 2.44 -7.28 16.84
C ILE A 163 1.64 -6.22 17.58
N ASN A 164 2.21 -5.67 18.65
CA ASN A 164 1.54 -4.73 19.53
C ASN A 164 1.83 -3.27 19.20
N ARG A 165 2.76 -2.94 18.30
CA ARG A 165 3.20 -1.56 18.05
C ARG A 165 2.37 -0.90 16.95
N LEU A 166 1.95 0.34 17.21
CA LEU A 166 1.45 1.22 16.17
C LEU A 166 2.59 1.64 15.21
N PRO A 167 2.27 2.02 13.97
CA PRO A 167 3.25 2.63 13.05
C PRO A 167 4.00 3.80 13.68
N ASN A 168 5.24 4.00 13.25
CA ASN A 168 6.00 5.18 13.64
C ASN A 168 5.37 6.43 13.01
N GLY A 169 5.48 7.59 13.68
CA GLY A 169 4.95 8.86 13.15
C GLY A 169 3.52 9.18 13.58
N ILE A 170 2.79 8.22 14.16
CA ILE A 170 1.43 8.45 14.65
C ILE A 170 1.45 9.38 15.87
N GLU A 171 0.52 10.34 15.93
CA GLU A 171 0.38 11.23 17.07
C GLU A 171 -0.11 10.48 18.31
N CYS A 172 0.53 10.74 19.44
CA CYS A 172 0.23 10.15 20.73
C CYS A 172 0.25 11.22 21.82
N GLU A 173 -0.43 10.96 22.93
CA GLU A 173 -0.55 11.90 24.03
C GLU A 173 -0.33 11.20 25.37
N ASN A 174 0.28 11.88 26.35
CA ASN A 174 0.29 11.38 27.73
C ASN A 174 -0.96 11.81 28.49
N ASN A 175 -1.07 11.35 29.74
CA ASN A 175 -2.19 11.70 30.61
C ASN A 175 -2.24 13.20 30.99
N ASP A 176 -1.14 13.93 30.79
CA ASP A 176 -1.03 15.36 31.07
C ASP A 176 -1.36 16.24 29.84
N GLY A 177 -1.74 15.63 28.71
CA GLY A 177 -2.06 16.34 27.46
C GLY A 177 -0.84 16.71 26.61
N GLN A 178 0.36 16.24 26.96
CA GLN A 178 1.56 16.49 26.18
C GLN A 178 1.55 15.62 24.92
N LYS A 179 1.60 16.29 23.77
CA LYS A 179 1.65 15.63 22.46
C LYS A 179 3.05 15.11 22.17
N GLY A 180 3.09 13.96 21.52
CA GLY A 180 4.30 13.29 21.07
C GLY A 180 4.05 12.50 19.79
N THR A 181 5.03 11.71 19.41
CA THR A 181 4.97 10.90 18.20
C THR A 181 5.45 9.48 18.48
N CYS A 182 4.73 8.49 17.95
CA CYS A 182 5.08 7.10 18.14
C CYS A 182 6.40 6.75 17.46
N LYS A 183 7.31 6.12 18.23
CA LYS A 183 8.56 5.55 17.75
C LYS A 183 8.81 4.24 18.47
N ASN A 184 8.87 3.14 17.72
CA ASN A 184 9.15 1.80 18.25
C ASN A 184 8.23 1.36 19.40
N GLY A 185 6.96 1.80 19.40
CA GLY A 185 5.98 1.47 20.43
C GLY A 185 6.02 2.35 21.67
N GLU A 186 6.81 3.43 21.66
CA GLU A 186 6.86 4.45 22.71
C GLU A 186 6.42 5.80 22.15
N CYS A 187 5.85 6.65 23.01
CA CYS A 187 5.50 8.01 22.64
C CYS A 187 6.66 8.96 22.96
N ILE A 188 7.21 9.60 21.94
CA ILE A 188 8.30 10.56 22.09
C ILE A 188 7.69 11.95 22.21
N TYR A 189 7.70 12.51 23.42
CA TYR A 189 7.11 13.82 23.71
C TYR A 189 8.06 14.96 23.32
N LYS A 190 7.49 16.07 22.82
CA LYS A 190 8.26 17.30 22.55
C LYS A 190 8.67 17.93 23.89
N SER A 191 9.97 18.11 24.15
CA SER A 191 10.48 18.73 25.37
C SER A 191 10.26 20.25 25.35
N ASN A 192 9.98 20.86 26.50
CA ASN A 192 9.71 22.30 26.65
C ASN A 192 10.97 23.16 26.87
N ASN A 193 12.19 22.64 26.64
CA ASN A 193 13.39 23.27 27.20
C ASN A 193 14.70 23.06 26.40
N ASP A 194 14.69 23.36 25.10
CA ASP A 194 15.93 23.53 24.32
C ASP A 194 16.02 24.97 23.82
N ASP A 195 16.74 25.82 24.57
CA ASP A 195 17.19 27.13 24.12
C ASP A 195 18.73 27.19 24.17
N ILE A 196 19.29 27.47 22.99
CA ILE A 196 20.65 27.94 22.65
C ILE A 196 21.80 26.92 22.71
N GLY A 197 22.18 26.41 21.53
CA GLY A 197 23.53 25.86 21.36
C GLY A 197 23.89 25.08 20.10
N ASP A 198 23.10 25.05 19.03
CA ASP A 198 23.64 24.67 17.72
C ASP A 198 22.99 25.48 16.59
N THR A 199 23.83 26.00 15.71
CA THR A 199 23.44 26.92 14.65
C THR A 199 22.83 26.16 13.49
N ASP A 200 21.50 25.97 13.52
CA ASP A 200 20.70 25.70 12.34
C ASP A 200 19.25 26.18 12.58
N TYR A 201 19.07 27.50 12.52
CA TYR A 201 17.77 28.06 12.17
C TYR A 201 17.71 28.12 10.63
N PRO A 202 16.86 27.31 9.96
CA PRO A 202 16.58 27.56 8.56
C PRO A 202 15.68 28.80 8.46
N THR A 203 16.19 29.80 7.75
CA THR A 203 15.44 30.92 7.19
C THR A 203 14.20 30.45 6.42
N PRO A 204 13.16 31.29 6.28
CA PRO A 204 11.93 30.92 5.57
C PRO A 204 12.22 30.70 4.08
N PHE A 205 12.20 29.43 3.66
CA PHE A 205 12.26 29.02 2.26
C PHE A 205 10.86 28.71 1.71
N PRO A 206 10.66 28.89 0.40
CA PRO A 206 9.37 28.74 -0.25
C PRO A 206 8.95 27.27 -0.30
N THR A 207 7.68 27.05 0.02
CA THR A 207 6.84 25.87 -0.26
C THR A 207 7.50 24.72 -1.01
N ARG A 208 7.90 23.68 -0.27
CA ARG A 208 8.17 22.33 -0.79
C ARG A 208 7.58 21.28 0.17
N SER A 209 6.92 20.30 -0.45
CA SER A 209 6.10 19.20 0.11
C SER A 209 6.95 18.19 0.92
N PRO A 210 6.41 17.52 1.95
CA PRO A 210 7.22 16.74 2.88
C PRO A 210 7.55 15.34 2.34
N GLU A 211 8.84 14.98 2.47
CA GLU A 211 9.38 13.63 2.29
C GLU A 211 9.18 12.80 3.57
N ASN A 212 8.74 11.55 3.38
CA ASN A 212 8.80 10.48 4.38
C ASN A 212 10.23 9.92 4.45
N VAL A 213 10.76 9.77 5.66
CA VAL A 213 11.85 8.85 5.93
C VAL A 213 11.22 7.49 6.25
N ASP A 214 11.10 6.65 5.24
CA ASP A 214 11.00 5.21 5.44
C ASP A 214 12.40 4.61 5.37
N ASP A 215 12.76 3.86 6.40
CA ASP A 215 13.76 2.80 6.37
C ASP A 215 13.23 1.62 5.55
N TYR A 216 12.95 1.89 4.27
CA TYR A 216 13.23 0.99 3.18
C TYR A 216 14.28 1.72 2.37
N GLY A 217 15.53 1.25 2.42
CA GLY A 217 16.62 1.83 1.63
C GLY A 217 16.34 1.74 0.13
N VAL A 218 15.50 2.63 -0.36
CA VAL A 218 15.30 3.02 -1.76
C VAL A 218 15.03 4.52 -1.68
N ASN A 219 16.04 5.32 -2.03
CA ASN A 219 15.95 6.78 -2.05
C ASN A 219 14.76 7.23 -2.91
N ASP A 220 13.69 7.71 -2.26
CA ASP A 220 12.46 8.26 -2.85
C ASP A 220 12.64 9.71 -3.30
N ASN A 221 13.53 9.93 -4.26
CA ASN A 221 13.60 11.19 -4.98
C ASN A 221 14.17 10.95 -6.37
N GLU A 222 13.31 10.55 -7.31
CA GLU A 222 13.47 10.76 -8.76
C GLU A 222 12.20 10.24 -9.46
N SER A 223 11.34 11.18 -9.84
CA SER A 223 10.16 10.97 -10.68
C SER A 223 10.56 10.48 -12.08
N GLY A 224 10.11 9.27 -12.47
CA GLY A 224 10.34 8.77 -13.84
C GLY A 224 9.71 7.43 -14.24
N GLY A 225 9.42 6.52 -13.31
CA GLY A 225 8.91 5.17 -13.64
C GLY A 225 7.39 4.99 -13.53
N ASN A 226 6.83 4.10 -14.36
CA ASN A 226 5.41 3.74 -14.44
C ASN A 226 4.94 2.73 -13.37
N GLY A 227 5.86 2.17 -12.58
CA GLY A 227 5.61 1.08 -11.65
C GLY A 227 5.37 -0.27 -12.32
N ALA A 228 5.08 -1.28 -11.51
CA ALA A 228 4.75 -2.62 -11.97
C ALA A 228 3.24 -2.87 -11.94
N THR A 229 2.73 -3.56 -12.96
CA THR A 229 1.34 -4.05 -13.04
C THR A 229 1.32 -5.53 -12.72
N TRP A 230 0.55 -5.93 -11.71
CA TRP A 230 0.32 -7.32 -11.33
C TRP A 230 -1.08 -7.79 -11.70
N GLU A 231 -1.16 -8.77 -12.58
CA GLU A 231 -2.39 -9.38 -13.08
C GLU A 231 -2.55 -10.79 -12.52
N VAL A 232 -3.76 -11.16 -12.12
CA VAL A 232 -4.03 -12.43 -11.42
C VAL A 232 -5.21 -13.15 -12.06
N TRP A 233 -5.05 -14.46 -12.27
CA TRP A 233 -6.05 -15.39 -12.76
C TRP A 233 -6.29 -16.48 -11.70
N THR A 234 -7.41 -16.37 -11.00
CA THR A 234 -7.92 -17.34 -10.03
C THR A 234 -8.76 -18.44 -10.68
N SER A 235 -9.30 -18.16 -11.87
CA SER A 235 -10.16 -19.09 -12.63
C SER A 235 -9.37 -20.13 -13.47
N ILE A 236 -8.06 -20.22 -13.27
CA ILE A 236 -7.21 -21.19 -13.96
C ILE A 236 -7.46 -22.59 -13.38
N ASN A 237 -7.97 -23.50 -14.20
CA ASN A 237 -8.33 -24.85 -13.74
C ASN A 237 -7.07 -25.69 -13.50
N ASN A 238 -6.71 -25.90 -12.22
CA ASN A 238 -5.60 -26.77 -11.77
C ASN A 238 -4.28 -26.57 -12.55
N PRO A 239 -3.69 -25.37 -12.55
CA PRO A 239 -2.38 -25.17 -13.17
C PRO A 239 -1.31 -25.99 -12.45
N GLU A 240 -0.52 -26.75 -13.21
CA GLU A 240 0.58 -27.56 -12.67
C GLU A 240 1.94 -26.88 -12.90
N THR A 241 2.03 -26.02 -13.92
CA THR A 241 3.26 -25.35 -14.33
C THR A 241 3.05 -23.87 -14.64
N VAL A 242 4.14 -23.09 -14.60
CA VAL A 242 4.14 -21.69 -15.06
C VAL A 242 3.73 -21.58 -16.54
N GLN A 243 3.96 -22.63 -17.35
CA GLN A 243 3.54 -22.69 -18.74
C GLN A 243 2.01 -22.75 -18.91
N ASP A 244 1.30 -23.33 -17.94
CA ASP A 244 -0.16 -23.33 -17.95
C ASP A 244 -0.70 -21.91 -17.73
N VAL A 245 -0.07 -21.15 -16.83
CA VAL A 245 -0.37 -19.73 -16.60
C VAL A 245 -0.12 -18.91 -17.86
N LEU A 246 1.04 -19.08 -18.51
CA LEU A 246 1.40 -18.41 -19.77
C LEU A 246 0.40 -18.68 -20.91
N ARG A 247 -0.14 -19.90 -21.01
CA ARG A 247 -1.15 -20.23 -22.03
C ARG A 247 -2.51 -19.64 -21.70
N TYR A 248 -2.89 -19.65 -20.42
CA TYR A 248 -4.19 -19.17 -19.97
C TYR A 248 -4.35 -17.66 -20.16
N GLN A 249 -3.34 -16.87 -19.75
CA GLN A 249 -3.35 -15.41 -19.82
C GLN A 249 -3.49 -14.85 -21.25
N ASN A 250 -3.13 -15.62 -22.28
CA ASN A 250 -3.18 -15.15 -23.67
C ASN A 250 -4.62 -15.08 -24.22
N ASN A 251 -5.58 -15.75 -23.58
CA ASN A 251 -6.96 -15.84 -24.06
C ASN A 251 -8.00 -15.43 -23.01
N HIS A 252 -7.57 -14.98 -21.83
CA HIS A 252 -8.43 -14.66 -20.71
C HIS A 252 -7.97 -13.37 -20.03
N ASP A 253 -8.91 -12.46 -19.80
CA ASP A 253 -8.67 -11.27 -18.99
C ASP A 253 -8.34 -11.66 -17.54
N PRO A 254 -7.47 -10.92 -16.85
CA PRO A 254 -7.19 -11.17 -15.44
C PRO A 254 -8.43 -10.93 -14.56
N ASP A 255 -8.62 -11.78 -13.56
CA ASP A 255 -9.67 -11.64 -12.55
C ASP A 255 -9.38 -10.43 -11.64
N GLU A 256 -8.09 -10.14 -11.38
CA GLU A 256 -7.63 -8.96 -10.66
C GLU A 256 -6.42 -8.30 -11.34
N THR A 257 -6.37 -6.96 -11.28
CA THR A 257 -5.19 -6.17 -11.67
C THR A 257 -4.83 -5.22 -10.54
N ILE A 258 -3.56 -5.24 -10.13
CA ILE A 258 -3.01 -4.54 -8.97
C ILE A 258 -1.78 -3.76 -9.43
N TYR A 259 -1.69 -2.48 -9.08
CA TYR A 259 -0.53 -1.64 -9.42
C TYR A 259 0.41 -1.53 -8.23
N SER A 260 1.72 -1.66 -8.46
CA SER A 260 2.76 -1.57 -7.43
C SER A 260 3.82 -0.55 -7.85
N LYS A 261 4.31 0.25 -6.89
CA LYS A 261 5.42 1.20 -7.12
C LYS A 261 6.81 0.52 -7.06
N SER A 262 6.85 -0.80 -7.00
CA SER A 262 8.09 -1.59 -6.96
C SER A 262 7.85 -2.93 -7.64
N PHE A 263 8.91 -3.60 -8.15
CA PHE A 263 8.78 -4.91 -8.79
C PHE A 263 8.67 -6.04 -7.75
N GLN A 264 7.70 -5.90 -6.85
CA GLN A 264 7.33 -6.89 -5.84
C GLN A 264 5.83 -6.84 -5.59
N SER A 265 5.26 -7.95 -5.12
CA SER A 265 3.87 -7.97 -4.69
C SER A 265 3.62 -8.81 -3.43
N LYS A 266 2.91 -8.21 -2.47
CA LYS A 266 2.16 -8.88 -1.40
C LYS A 266 0.85 -8.09 -1.13
N PRO A 267 -0.13 -8.12 -2.03
CA PRO A 267 -1.39 -7.42 -1.91
C PRO A 267 -2.21 -8.06 -0.82
N LYS A 268 -2.64 -7.22 0.11
CA LYS A 268 -3.56 -7.55 1.21
C LYS A 268 -4.93 -8.10 0.74
N LYS A 269 -5.25 -8.03 -0.55
CA LYS A 269 -6.58 -8.32 -1.11
C LYS A 269 -6.75 -9.70 -1.75
N LEU A 270 -5.69 -10.32 -2.24
CA LEU A 270 -5.76 -11.70 -2.69
C LEU A 270 -5.86 -12.56 -1.44
N LYS A 271 -7.06 -13.03 -1.09
CA LYS A 271 -7.31 -14.06 -0.08
C LYS A 271 -7.76 -15.32 -0.82
N THR A 272 -6.88 -15.88 -1.64
CA THR A 272 -7.17 -17.10 -2.38
C THR A 272 -6.49 -18.28 -1.71
N GLU A 273 -7.29 -19.14 -1.07
CA GLU A 273 -6.83 -20.47 -0.68
C GLU A 273 -6.70 -21.41 -1.89
N GLN A 274 -7.13 -20.94 -3.08
CA GLN A 274 -7.06 -21.67 -4.34
C GLN A 274 -5.79 -21.32 -5.11
N SER A 275 -5.30 -22.27 -5.89
CA SER A 275 -4.20 -22.06 -6.84
C SER A 275 -4.57 -20.95 -7.82
N PHE A 276 -3.60 -20.11 -8.17
CA PHE A 276 -3.78 -19.04 -9.14
C PHE A 276 -2.54 -18.86 -9.98
N GLY A 277 -2.75 -18.34 -11.18
CA GLY A 277 -1.69 -17.84 -12.04
C GLY A 277 -1.60 -16.33 -11.91
N SER A 278 -0.42 -15.75 -12.10
CA SER A 278 -0.28 -14.30 -12.08
C SER A 278 0.90 -13.81 -12.92
N ARG A 279 0.85 -12.54 -13.34
CA ARG A 279 1.85 -11.90 -14.18
C ARG A 279 2.18 -10.51 -13.64
N LEU A 280 3.41 -10.29 -13.23
CA LEU A 280 3.93 -8.99 -12.81
C LEU A 280 4.79 -8.42 -13.95
N SER A 281 4.38 -7.30 -14.52
CA SER A 281 5.06 -6.67 -15.65
C SER A 281 5.44 -5.23 -15.33
N ALA A 282 6.63 -4.78 -15.76
CA ALA A 282 7.03 -3.37 -15.67
C ALA A 282 8.03 -3.00 -16.77
N THR A 283 8.17 -1.70 -17.07
CA THR A 283 9.08 -1.22 -18.12
C THR A 283 10.36 -0.68 -17.50
N LEU A 284 11.38 -1.53 -17.44
CA LEU A 284 12.70 -1.16 -16.91
C LEU A 284 13.32 -0.05 -17.75
N THR A 285 13.79 1.02 -17.13
CA THR A 285 14.68 2.03 -17.72
C THR A 285 16.05 1.91 -17.07
N ALA A 286 17.07 1.55 -17.85
CA ALA A 286 18.42 1.34 -17.33
C ALA A 286 19.08 2.67 -16.90
N PRO A 287 19.55 2.80 -15.65
CA PRO A 287 20.15 4.05 -15.17
C PRO A 287 21.61 4.28 -15.58
N SER A 288 22.26 3.30 -16.20
CA SER A 288 23.68 3.39 -16.57
C SER A 288 24.03 2.31 -17.58
N ASP A 289 25.07 2.53 -18.38
CA ASP A 289 25.62 1.48 -19.24
C ASP A 289 26.23 0.32 -18.42
N GLY A 290 25.98 -0.91 -18.87
CA GLY A 290 26.76 -2.07 -18.43
C GLY A 290 25.96 -3.35 -18.24
N ASP A 291 26.61 -4.34 -17.65
CA ASP A 291 26.02 -5.64 -17.35
C ASP A 291 25.13 -5.58 -16.11
N TYR A 292 23.83 -5.81 -16.33
CA TYR A 292 22.84 -6.05 -15.29
C TYR A 292 22.65 -7.54 -15.08
N LYS A 293 22.34 -7.90 -13.83
CA LYS A 293 21.98 -9.27 -13.47
C LYS A 293 20.66 -9.24 -12.72
N PHE A 294 19.71 -10.06 -13.14
CA PHE A 294 18.36 -10.10 -12.58
C PHE A 294 18.18 -11.32 -11.69
N TYR A 295 17.35 -11.16 -10.65
CA TYR A 295 17.09 -12.18 -9.66
C TYR A 295 15.59 -12.34 -9.43
N VAL A 296 15.15 -13.56 -9.10
CA VAL A 296 13.77 -13.83 -8.71
C VAL A 296 13.66 -14.43 -7.31
N ALA A 297 12.63 -14.04 -6.59
CA ALA A 297 12.16 -14.73 -5.39
C ALA A 297 10.63 -14.83 -5.46
N CYS A 298 10.08 -16.03 -5.29
CA CYS A 298 8.65 -16.24 -5.36
C CYS A 298 8.19 -17.42 -4.49
N ASP A 299 6.88 -17.45 -4.21
CA ASP A 299 6.24 -18.69 -3.77
C ASP A 299 6.04 -19.66 -4.94
N THR A 300 5.93 -20.94 -4.60
CA THR A 300 5.65 -22.06 -5.51
C THR A 300 6.56 -22.13 -6.75
N ALA A 301 6.27 -21.43 -7.84
CA ALA A 301 7.08 -21.41 -9.06
C ALA A 301 6.91 -20.13 -9.88
N CYS A 302 7.99 -19.63 -10.48
CA CYS A 302 7.95 -18.45 -11.34
C CYS A 302 9.02 -18.46 -12.45
N ASP A 303 8.70 -17.84 -13.58
CA ASP A 303 9.61 -17.55 -14.69
C ASP A 303 9.71 -16.03 -14.88
N LEU A 304 10.93 -15.50 -14.92
CA LEU A 304 11.19 -14.11 -15.33
C LEU A 304 11.59 -14.07 -16.80
N LEU A 305 10.98 -13.17 -17.55
CA LEU A 305 11.23 -12.89 -18.96
C LEU A 305 11.62 -11.42 -19.14
N ILE A 306 12.38 -11.16 -20.21
CA ILE A 306 12.71 -9.81 -20.65
C ILE A 306 12.46 -9.67 -22.15
N GLU A 307 11.94 -8.53 -22.56
CA GLU A 307 11.72 -8.18 -23.95
C GLU A 307 13.00 -8.35 -24.79
N GLY A 308 12.88 -9.02 -25.94
CA GLY A 308 13.99 -9.31 -26.85
C GLY A 308 14.75 -10.61 -26.56
N LYS A 309 14.38 -11.37 -25.52
CA LYS A 309 14.81 -12.76 -25.33
C LYS A 309 13.62 -13.70 -25.47
N ASN A 310 13.85 -14.86 -26.10
CA ASN A 310 12.81 -15.87 -26.36
C ASN A 310 12.71 -16.94 -25.26
N SER A 311 13.47 -16.81 -24.18
CA SER A 311 13.51 -17.76 -23.07
C SER A 311 13.48 -17.02 -21.73
N ARG A 312 13.04 -17.72 -20.68
CA ARG A 312 13.18 -17.24 -19.30
C ARG A 312 14.65 -16.90 -19.00
N ILE A 313 14.86 -15.82 -18.26
CA ILE A 313 16.20 -15.36 -17.85
C ILE A 313 16.55 -15.75 -16.42
N ALA A 314 15.56 -16.00 -15.56
CA ALA A 314 15.71 -16.51 -14.21
C ALA A 314 14.41 -17.20 -13.80
N TYR A 315 14.47 -18.19 -12.91
CA TYR A 315 13.30 -18.97 -12.52
C TYR A 315 13.43 -19.73 -11.20
N LEU A 316 12.28 -20.12 -10.66
CA LEU A 316 12.12 -21.02 -9.54
C LEU A 316 11.06 -22.07 -9.85
N GLU A 317 11.34 -23.32 -9.47
CA GLU A 317 10.37 -24.44 -9.52
C GLU A 317 9.90 -24.83 -8.10
N SER A 318 10.38 -24.12 -7.08
CA SER A 318 9.98 -24.30 -5.68
C SER A 318 10.09 -22.98 -4.91
N LYS A 319 9.25 -22.85 -3.87
CA LYS A 319 9.19 -21.65 -3.03
C LYS A 319 10.52 -21.34 -2.34
N VAL A 320 10.83 -20.05 -2.22
CA VAL A 320 11.86 -19.52 -1.32
C VAL A 320 11.21 -18.52 -0.34
N SER A 321 11.98 -18.00 0.62
CA SER A 321 11.52 -16.86 1.44
C SER A 321 11.68 -15.54 0.68
N THR A 322 10.98 -14.50 1.13
CA THR A 322 11.11 -13.14 0.58
C THR A 322 12.56 -12.67 0.58
N ARG A 323 12.98 -11.94 -0.46
CA ARG A 323 14.37 -11.46 -0.68
C ARG A 323 15.46 -12.53 -0.61
N LYS A 324 15.12 -13.81 -0.70
CA LYS A 324 16.10 -14.90 -0.71
C LYS A 324 16.59 -15.12 -2.14
N TRP A 325 17.59 -14.35 -2.57
CA TRP A 325 18.01 -14.28 -3.97
C TRP A 325 18.92 -15.41 -4.46
N THR A 326 19.60 -16.13 -3.55
CA THR A 326 20.71 -17.03 -3.89
C THR A 326 20.59 -18.41 -3.25
N GLU A 327 19.36 -18.93 -3.10
CA GLU A 327 19.15 -20.32 -2.65
C GLU A 327 19.43 -21.32 -3.78
N TYR A 328 19.03 -20.98 -5.01
CA TYR A 328 19.24 -21.81 -6.20
C TYR A 328 19.94 -21.02 -7.31
N PRO A 329 20.87 -21.64 -8.07
CA PRO A 329 21.51 -20.98 -9.22
C PRO A 329 20.53 -20.49 -10.29
N SER A 330 19.36 -21.14 -10.41
CA SER A 330 18.33 -20.75 -11.38
C SER A 330 17.68 -19.40 -11.09
N GLN A 331 17.82 -18.87 -9.86
CA GLN A 331 17.26 -17.59 -9.47
C GLN A 331 17.95 -16.40 -10.13
N GLU A 332 19.10 -16.63 -10.75
CA GLU A 332 20.00 -15.61 -11.28
C GLU A 332 20.05 -15.68 -12.82
N SER A 333 20.01 -14.52 -13.47
CA SER A 333 20.21 -14.43 -14.91
C SER A 333 21.69 -14.41 -15.31
N ASP A 334 21.96 -14.76 -16.57
CA ASP A 334 23.19 -14.30 -17.22
C ASP A 334 23.29 -12.77 -17.19
N ASN A 335 24.49 -12.24 -17.41
CA ASN A 335 24.66 -10.80 -17.60
C ASN A 335 23.85 -10.31 -18.82
N ILE A 336 23.13 -9.22 -18.63
CA ILE A 336 22.34 -8.53 -19.65
C ILE A 336 22.89 -7.12 -19.77
N PHE A 337 23.58 -6.85 -20.87
CA PHE A 337 24.07 -5.51 -21.17
C PHE A 337 22.89 -4.60 -21.55
N LEU A 338 22.77 -3.45 -20.89
CA LEU A 338 21.81 -2.40 -21.20
C LEU A 338 22.53 -1.06 -21.32
N GLN A 339 22.04 -0.20 -22.21
CA GLN A 339 22.53 1.18 -22.32
C GLN A 339 21.74 2.12 -21.40
N GLU A 340 22.37 3.19 -20.91
CA GLU A 340 21.68 4.23 -20.14
C GLU A 340 20.48 4.79 -20.92
N GLY A 341 19.32 4.81 -20.27
CA GLY A 341 18.05 5.23 -20.86
C GLY A 341 17.38 4.17 -21.76
N GLU A 342 18.02 3.02 -22.01
CA GLU A 342 17.38 1.90 -22.72
C GLU A 342 16.20 1.36 -21.89
N THR A 343 15.07 1.17 -22.56
CA THR A 343 13.86 0.60 -21.94
C THR A 343 13.65 -0.85 -22.35
N ARG A 344 13.34 -1.73 -21.40
CA ARG A 344 12.97 -3.13 -21.64
C ARG A 344 11.80 -3.54 -20.76
N THR A 345 10.82 -4.24 -21.34
CA THR A 345 9.77 -4.84 -20.53
C THR A 345 10.30 -6.07 -19.77
N LEU A 346 10.12 -6.09 -18.45
CA LEU A 346 10.33 -7.26 -17.59
C LEU A 346 8.97 -7.87 -17.24
N THR A 347 8.88 -9.20 -17.31
CA THR A 347 7.65 -9.94 -17.00
C THR A 347 7.97 -11.14 -16.12
N LEU A 348 7.48 -11.16 -14.89
CA LEU A 348 7.50 -12.35 -14.04
C LEU A 348 6.14 -13.05 -14.11
N VAL A 349 6.13 -14.31 -14.53
CA VAL A 349 4.94 -15.16 -14.52
C VAL A 349 5.06 -16.14 -13.37
N HIS A 350 3.99 -16.25 -12.60
CA HIS A 350 3.99 -16.95 -11.32
C HIS A 350 2.78 -17.88 -11.22
N LEU A 351 3.05 -19.08 -10.73
CA LEU A 351 2.06 -20.06 -10.33
C LEU A 351 2.09 -20.15 -8.80
N SER A 352 0.99 -19.85 -8.12
CA SER A 352 0.80 -20.19 -6.72
C SER A 352 -0.12 -21.41 -6.61
N THR A 353 0.26 -22.37 -5.76
CA THR A 353 -0.55 -23.59 -5.50
C THR A 353 -1.47 -23.44 -4.28
N GLY A 354 -1.76 -22.20 -3.88
CA GLY A 354 -2.59 -21.85 -2.72
C GLY A 354 -1.76 -21.60 -1.46
N GLY A 355 -2.37 -20.92 -0.48
CA GLY A 355 -1.70 -20.46 0.73
C GLY A 355 -2.23 -19.08 1.16
N LYS A 356 -1.62 -18.45 2.18
CA LYS A 356 -1.97 -17.07 2.59
C LYS A 356 -0.80 -16.09 2.49
N ASP A 357 0.37 -16.58 2.08
CA ASP A 357 1.64 -15.86 2.08
C ASP A 357 2.36 -16.01 0.73
N TYR A 358 1.63 -15.74 -0.36
CA TYR A 358 2.22 -15.63 -1.69
C TYR A 358 3.04 -14.35 -1.80
N HIS A 359 4.16 -14.44 -2.51
CA HIS A 359 5.05 -13.33 -2.80
C HIS A 359 5.71 -13.55 -4.16
N ILE A 360 5.97 -12.47 -4.85
CA ILE A 360 6.83 -12.44 -6.03
C ILE A 360 7.67 -11.18 -5.96
N GLU A 361 8.94 -11.29 -6.29
CA GLU A 361 9.90 -10.20 -6.23
C GLU A 361 10.93 -10.36 -7.35
N VAL A 362 11.27 -9.25 -8.01
CA VAL A 362 12.41 -9.18 -8.93
C VAL A 362 13.46 -8.26 -8.33
N GLY A 363 14.64 -8.82 -8.16
CA GLY A 363 15.84 -8.11 -7.79
C GLY A 363 16.71 -7.82 -9.00
N TRP A 364 17.61 -6.85 -8.85
CA TRP A 364 18.69 -6.63 -9.79
C TRP A 364 20.01 -6.37 -9.08
N MET A 365 21.10 -6.56 -9.81
CA MET A 365 22.41 -6.04 -9.48
C MET A 365 22.87 -5.20 -10.66
N LYS A 366 23.15 -3.92 -10.36
CA LYS A 366 23.56 -2.91 -11.36
C LYS A 366 25.03 -3.07 -11.75
N PRO A 367 25.44 -2.51 -12.89
CA PRO A 367 26.84 -2.42 -13.28
C PRO A 367 27.70 -1.82 -12.14
N GLY A 368 28.78 -2.51 -11.79
CA GLY A 368 29.73 -2.05 -10.75
C GLY A 368 29.19 -2.10 -9.31
N LYS A 369 28.04 -2.74 -9.04
CA LYS A 369 27.53 -2.97 -7.68
C LYS A 369 27.66 -4.46 -7.30
N SER A 370 27.68 -4.71 -6.00
CA SER A 370 27.77 -6.06 -5.41
C SER A 370 26.54 -6.45 -4.58
N SER A 371 25.61 -5.52 -4.36
CA SER A 371 24.38 -5.74 -3.63
C SER A 371 23.21 -6.01 -4.57
N ILE A 372 22.37 -6.98 -4.20
CA ILE A 372 21.09 -7.25 -4.86
C ILE A 372 20.02 -6.42 -4.15
N GLU A 373 19.26 -5.63 -4.92
CA GLU A 373 18.14 -4.83 -4.42
C GLU A 373 16.89 -5.10 -5.27
N THR A 374 15.70 -4.95 -4.70
CA THR A 374 14.45 -4.92 -5.48
C THR A 374 14.47 -3.74 -6.43
N ILE A 375 13.98 -3.90 -7.66
CA ILE A 375 14.01 -2.81 -8.64
C ILE A 375 13.13 -1.64 -8.16
N PRO A 376 13.72 -0.46 -7.88
CA PRO A 376 12.99 0.73 -7.44
C PRO A 376 11.97 1.20 -8.47
N GLY A 377 10.84 1.74 -8.01
CA GLY A 377 9.80 2.31 -8.88
C GLY A 377 10.29 3.35 -9.86
N LYS A 378 11.32 4.14 -9.52
CA LYS A 378 11.88 5.15 -10.44
C LYS A 378 12.51 4.56 -11.72
N HIS A 379 12.80 3.27 -11.73
CA HIS A 379 13.41 2.58 -12.86
C HIS A 379 12.43 1.69 -13.62
N ILE A 380 11.15 1.60 -13.24
CA ILE A 380 10.17 0.68 -13.84
C ILE A 380 8.82 1.31 -14.08
#